data_AF-A0A2N8MFK6-F1
#
_entry.id   AF-A0A2N8MFK6-F1
#
_cell.length_a   1.000
_cell.length_b   1.000
_cell.length_c   1.000
_cell.angle_alpha   90.00
_cell.angle_beta   90.00
_cell.angle_gamma   90.00
#
_symmetry.space_group_name_H-M   'P 1'
#
loop_
_entity.id
_entity.type
_entity.pdbx_description
1 polymer ?
#
loop_
_entity_poly.entity_id
_entity_poly.type
_entity_poly.pdbx_seq_one_letter_code
_entity_poly.pdbx_strand_id
1 'polypeptide(L)' 'MSSNLAAVIRWFPSQKQAIQERAACDESFRSMCEDLAGAESAALQTLENSRSPKRDQRCSEYRELVDSLAKEIAAAL' A
#
# COMPACT_ATOMS: atom_id res chain seq x y z
N MET A 1 -12.99 -5.47 8.59
CA MET A 1 -12.13 -5.13 7.44
C MET A 1 -10.74 -4.90 7.99
N SER A 2 -9.77 -5.73 7.61
CA SER A 2 -8.36 -5.52 7.98
C SER A 2 -7.92 -4.14 7.50
N SER A 3 -7.12 -3.41 8.31
CA SER A 3 -6.60 -2.08 7.93
C SER A 3 -5.83 -2.13 6.61
N ASN A 4 -5.25 -3.29 6.30
CA ASN A 4 -4.46 -3.54 5.10
C ASN A 4 -5.32 -3.40 3.84
N LEU A 5 -6.51 -4.01 3.81
CA LEU A 5 -7.42 -3.86 2.67
C LEU A 5 -7.98 -2.44 2.55
N ALA A 6 -8.19 -1.75 3.67
CA ALA A 6 -8.66 -0.37 3.65
C ALA A 6 -7.65 0.58 2.99
N ALA A 7 -6.35 0.34 3.17
CA ALA A 7 -5.29 1.07 2.46
C ALA A 7 -5.41 0.83 0.94
N VAL A 8 -5.43 -0.42 0.49
CA VAL A 8 -5.54 -0.76 -0.94
C VAL A 8 -6.84 -0.23 -1.57
N ILE A 9 -7.97 -0.31 -0.87
CA ILE A 9 -9.26 0.22 -1.34
C ILE A 9 -9.22 1.74 -1.53
N ARG A 10 -8.43 2.49 -0.76
CA ARG A 10 -8.25 3.94 -0.99
C ARG A 10 -7.54 4.24 -2.32
N TRP A 11 -6.64 3.36 -2.76
CA TRP A 11 -5.97 3.46 -4.06
C TRP A 11 -6.88 3.02 -5.20
N PHE A 12 -7.76 2.05 -4.96
CA PHE A 12 -8.64 1.46 -5.96
C PHE A 12 -10.11 1.45 -5.51
N PRO A 13 -10.74 2.62 -5.29
CA PRO A 13 -12.08 2.70 -4.71
C PRO A 13 -13.13 2.00 -5.57
N SER A 14 -12.97 2.04 -6.89
CA SER A 14 -13.85 1.37 -7.86
C SER A 14 -13.72 -0.15 -7.85
N GLN A 15 -12.62 -0.71 -7.34
CA GLN A 15 -12.33 -2.14 -7.35
C GLN A 15 -12.49 -2.79 -5.97
N LYS A 16 -13.14 -2.09 -5.03
CA LYS A 16 -13.30 -2.53 -3.64
C LYS A 16 -13.77 -3.99 -3.52
N GLN A 17 -14.79 -4.37 -4.29
CA GLN A 17 -15.38 -5.70 -4.21
C GLN A 17 -14.44 -6.78 -4.76
N ALA A 18 -13.80 -6.52 -5.91
CA ALA A 18 -12.80 -7.43 -6.48
C ALA A 18 -11.60 -7.64 -5.54
N ILE A 19 -11.12 -6.59 -4.88
CA ILE A 19 -10.04 -6.65 -3.89
C ILE A 19 -10.44 -7.54 -2.70
N GLN A 20 -11.66 -7.38 -2.19
CA GLN A 20 -12.15 -8.16 -1.06
C GLN A 20 -12.33 -9.65 -1.41
N GLU A 21 -12.88 -9.94 -2.59
CA GLU A 21 -13.08 -11.30 -3.08
C GLU A 21 -11.75 -12.00 -3.37
N ARG A 22 -10.80 -11.32 -4.03
CA ARG A 22 -9.47 -11.87 -4.30
C ARG A 22 -8.70 -12.13 -3.01
N ALA A 23 -8.65 -11.18 -2.08
CA ALA A 23 -7.94 -11.34 -0.81
C ALA A 23 -8.53 -12.44 0.10
N ALA A 24 -9.80 -12.80 -0.09
CA ALA A 24 -10.42 -13.91 0.63
C ALA A 24 -9.91 -15.27 0.14
N CYS A 25 -9.57 -15.39 -1.15
CA CYS A 25 -9.21 -16.67 -1.78
C CYS A 25 -7.73 -16.79 -2.15
N ASP A 26 -6.97 -15.69 -2.17
CA ASP A 26 -5.57 -15.65 -2.58
C ASP A 26 -4.70 -15.05 -1.47
N GLU A 27 -3.87 -15.89 -0.85
CA GLU A 27 -2.95 -15.51 0.22
C GLU A 27 -1.77 -14.67 -0.28
N SER A 28 -1.30 -14.90 -1.51
CA SER A 28 -0.24 -14.08 -2.11
C SER A 28 -0.75 -12.67 -2.37
N PHE A 29 -1.97 -12.54 -2.91
CA PHE A 29 -2.62 -11.25 -3.06
C PHE A 29 -2.85 -10.55 -1.72
N ARG A 30 -3.23 -11.32 -0.69
CA ARG A 30 -3.36 -10.79 0.67
C ARG A 30 -2.04 -10.21 1.15
N SER A 31 -0.93 -10.95 1.06
CA SER A 31 0.41 -10.47 1.44
C SER A 31 0.78 -9.16 0.74
N MET A 32 0.55 -9.06 -0.57
CA MET A 32 0.79 -7.81 -1.32
C MET A 32 -0.02 -6.63 -0.78
N CYS A 33 -1.27 -6.86 -0.36
CA CYS A 33 -2.09 -5.83 0.28
C CYS A 33 -1.54 -5.39 1.65
N GLU A 34 -0.93 -6.32 2.41
CA GLU A 34 -0.29 -6.00 3.69
C GLU A 34 0.99 -5.20 3.49
N ASP A 35 1.79 -5.56 2.49
CA ASP A 35 3.01 -4.85 2.13
C ASP A 35 2.72 -3.40 1.70
N LEU A 36 1.68 -3.18 0.88
CA LEU A 36 1.28 -1.83 0.48
C LEU A 36 0.87 -0.99 1.70
N ALA A 37 0.04 -1.57 2.58
CA ALA A 37 -0.44 -0.87 3.77
C ALA A 37 0.70 -0.54 4.75
N GLY A 38 1.67 -1.46 4.90
CA GLY A 38 2.87 -1.25 5.69
C GLY A 38 3.75 -0.14 5.10
N ALA A 39 3.98 -0.16 3.79
CA ALA A 39 4.76 0.86 3.09
C ALA A 39 4.12 2.25 3.18
N GLU A 40 2.79 2.36 2.98
CA GLU A 40 2.08 3.64 3.12
C GLU A 40 2.13 4.17 4.56
N SER A 41 1.94 3.29 5.55
CA SER A 41 2.01 3.65 6.96
C SER A 41 3.42 4.10 7.37
N ALA A 42 4.45 3.45 6.84
CA ALA A 42 5.85 3.83 7.07
C ALA A 42 6.21 5.17 6.39
N ALA A 43 5.68 5.42 5.19
CA ALA A 43 5.83 6.69 4.49
C ALA A 43 5.23 7.84 5.29
N LEU A 44 3.99 7.67 5.78
CA LEU A 44 3.28 8.67 6.58
C LEU A 44 4.00 8.94 7.91
N GLN A 45 4.39 7.90 8.64
CA GLN A 45 5.16 8.04 9.88
C GLN A 45 6.50 8.72 9.65
N THR A 46 7.17 8.45 8.52
CA THR A 46 8.41 9.14 8.14
C THR A 46 8.14 10.61 7.86
N LEU A 47 7.02 10.96 7.23
CA LEU A 47 6.63 12.35 6.96
C LEU A 47 6.34 13.12 8.26
N GLU A 48 5.59 12.51 9.18
CA GLU A 48 5.16 13.14 10.45
C GLU A 48 6.31 13.31 11.46
N ASN A 49 7.23 12.35 11.54
CA ASN A 49 8.32 12.37 12.53
C ASN A 49 9.58 13.14 12.08
N SER A 50 9.68 13.55 10.82
CA SER A 50 10.96 14.02 10.28
C SER A 50 11.08 15.54 10.17
N ARG A 51 11.81 16.15 11.11
CA ARG A 51 12.45 17.49 10.99
C ARG A 51 13.84 17.42 10.28
N SER A 52 14.16 16.32 9.62
CA SER A 52 15.51 16.01 9.10
C SER A 52 15.65 16.28 7.59
N PRO A 53 16.80 16.79 7.11
CA PRO A 53 17.07 17.05 5.70
C PRO A 53 17.18 15.79 4.82
N LYS A 54 17.18 14.58 5.39
CA LYS A 54 17.08 13.31 4.63
C LYS A 54 15.63 12.90 4.30
N ARG A 55 14.66 13.77 4.59
CA ARG A 55 13.23 13.54 4.32
C ARG A 55 12.97 13.17 2.87
N ASP A 56 13.50 13.95 1.94
CA ASP A 56 13.10 13.88 0.54
C ASP A 56 13.55 12.56 -0.09
N GLN A 57 14.74 12.08 0.27
CA GLN A 57 15.26 10.79 -0.19
C GLN A 57 14.44 9.60 0.35
N ARG A 58 14.17 9.54 1.67
CA ARG A 58 13.40 8.43 2.26
C ARG A 58 11.93 8.47 1.83
N CYS A 59 11.36 9.66 1.66
CA CYS A 59 10.01 9.79 1.12
C CYS A 59 9.93 9.36 -0.35
N SER A 60 10.98 9.58 -1.16
CA SER A 60 11.05 9.06 -2.54
C SER A 60 11.07 7.53 -2.55
N GLU A 61 11.92 6.90 -1.75
CA GLU A 61 12.04 5.44 -1.67
C GLU A 61 10.72 4.76 -1.29
N TYR A 62 10.04 5.25 -0.25
CA TYR A 62 8.73 4.70 0.13
C TYR A 62 7.65 4.98 -0.90
N ARG A 63 7.71 6.12 -1.59
CA ARG A 63 6.73 6.46 -2.63
C ARG A 63 6.91 5.61 -3.88
N GLU A 64 8.14 5.31 -4.26
CA GLU A 64 8.48 4.36 -5.32
C GLU A 64 8.03 2.94 -4.95
N LEU A 65 8.23 2.52 -3.70
CA LEU A 65 7.76 1.22 -3.22
C LEU A 65 6.22 1.11 -3.26
N VAL A 66 5.51 2.13 -2.77
CA VAL A 66 4.04 2.18 -2.83
C VAL A 66 3.53 2.18 -4.28
N ASP A 67 4.19 2.91 -5.18
CA ASP A 67 3.83 2.94 -6.60
C ASP A 67 4.05 1.58 -7.29
N SER A 68 5.16 0.89 -6.99
CA SER A 68 5.43 -0.46 -7.49
C SER A 68 4.38 -1.46 -7.01
N LEU A 69 4.09 -1.47 -5.71
CA LEU A 69 3.10 -2.36 -5.11
C LEU A 69 1.68 -2.09 -5.65
N ALA A 70 1.33 -0.83 -5.88
CA ALA A 70 0.06 -0.47 -6.49
C ALA A 70 -0.06 -1.04 -7.92
N LYS A 71 1.01 -0.99 -8.72
CA LYS A 71 1.04 -1.57 -10.08
C LYS A 71 0.91 -3.09 -10.06
N GLU A 72 1.59 -3.76 -9.13
CA GLU A 72 1.49 -5.22 -8.96
C GLU A 72 0.07 -5.63 -8.56
N ILE A 73 -0.54 -4.91 -7.61
CA ILE A 73 -1.93 -5.14 -7.20
C ILE A 73 -2.89 -4.90 -8.37
N ALA A 74 -2.69 -3.84 -9.15
CA ALA A 74 -3.51 -3.56 -10.32
C ALA A 74 -3.40 -4.65 -11.40
N ALA A 75 -2.23 -5.28 -11.55
CA ALA A 75 -2.02 -6.38 -12.48
C ALA A 75 -2.57 -7.72 -11.97
N ALA A 76 -2.67 -7.89 -10.64
CA ALA A 76 -3.17 -9.10 -9.98
C ALA A 76 -4.69 -9.09 -9.70
N LEU A 77 -5.37 -7.98 -9.98
CA LEU A 77 -6.83 -7.84 -9.91
C LEU A 77 -7.49 -8.50 -11.12
#